data_AF-A0A2S9IJI2-F1
#
_entry.id   AF-A0A2S9IJI2-F1
#
_cell.length_a   1.000
_cell.length_b   1.000
_cell.length_c   1.000
_cell.angle_alpha   90.00
_cell.angle_beta   90.00
_cell.angle_gamma   90.00
#
_symmetry.space_group_name_H-M   'P 1'
#
loop_
_entity.id
_entity.type
_entity.pdbx_description
1 polymer ?
#
loop_
_entity_poly.entity_id
_entity_poly.type
_entity_poly.pdbx_seq_one_letter_code
_entity_poly.pdbx_strand_id
1 'polypeptide(L)'
;MTAFVPIETGDFVMLYRDECLPPWGDLLDTLDLLQYRGSGWDYMWSSSQLFDVVAAGKVTAKTFKTSDGKRRSRFSVVATARTEGELIALRDKLFSIGKVADDAIDREARRLIAPFEAKTREAARKKIKAALPHIYGGRS
;
A
#
# COMPACT_ATOMS: atom_id res chain seq x y z
N MET A 1 -3.21 -17.44 -19.71
CA MET A 1 -3.61 -18.11 -18.46
C MET A 1 -2.37 -18.22 -17.60
N THR A 2 -2.32 -17.48 -16.50
CA THR A 2 -1.28 -17.60 -15.48
C THR A 2 -1.46 -18.92 -14.75
N ALA A 3 -0.39 -19.70 -14.59
CA ALA A 3 -0.45 -20.93 -13.80
C ALA A 3 -0.72 -20.57 -12.33
N PHE A 4 -1.58 -21.34 -11.66
CA PHE A 4 -1.78 -21.16 -10.23
C PHE A 4 -0.52 -21.52 -9.45
N VAL A 5 -0.24 -20.74 -8.40
CA VAL A 5 0.75 -21.10 -7.40
C VAL A 5 0.40 -22.50 -6.84
N PRO A 6 1.33 -23.47 -6.84
CA PRO A 6 1.14 -24.76 -6.18
C PRO A 6 0.89 -24.55 -4.68
N ILE A 7 -0.03 -25.31 -4.09
CA ILE A 7 -0.35 -25.22 -2.67
C ILE A 7 -0.57 -26.63 -2.16
N GLU A 8 0.09 -26.99 -1.06
CA GLU A 8 -0.16 -28.23 -0.33
C GLU A 8 -0.95 -27.97 0.96
N THR A 9 -1.61 -29.01 1.46
CA THR A 9 -2.26 -28.92 2.78
C THR A 9 -1.18 -28.77 3.84
N GLY A 10 -1.34 -27.81 4.75
CA GLY A 10 -0.38 -27.48 5.80
C GLY A 10 0.59 -26.36 5.45
N ASP A 11 0.65 -25.92 4.17
CA ASP A 11 1.43 -24.76 3.79
C ASP A 11 0.82 -23.48 4.34
N PHE A 12 1.64 -22.44 4.48
CA PHE A 12 1.16 -21.08 4.56
C PHE A 12 1.00 -20.51 3.14
N VAL A 13 0.01 -19.65 2.97
CA VAL A 13 -0.36 -19.03 1.70
C VAL A 13 -0.49 -17.53 1.92
N MET A 14 0.15 -16.76 1.05
CA MET A 14 0.03 -15.31 1.00
C MET A 14 -0.95 -14.95 -0.12
N LEU A 15 -2.04 -14.28 0.26
CA LEU A 15 -3.08 -13.81 -0.62
C LEU A 15 -2.97 -12.30 -0.75
N TYR A 16 -3.12 -11.79 -1.96
CA TYR A 16 -3.54 -10.41 -2.14
C TYR A 16 -4.99 -10.30 -1.72
N ARG A 17 -5.36 -9.31 -0.91
CA ARG A 17 -6.73 -9.22 -0.39
C ARG A 17 -7.70 -8.93 -1.53
N ASP A 18 -8.78 -9.71 -1.58
CA ASP A 18 -9.76 -9.62 -2.67
C ASP A 18 -10.38 -8.21 -2.74
N GLU A 19 -10.51 -7.52 -1.59
CA GLU A 19 -11.01 -6.13 -1.54
C GLU A 19 -10.07 -5.11 -2.19
N CYS A 20 -8.79 -5.46 -2.35
CA CYS A 20 -7.77 -4.61 -2.94
C CYS A 20 -7.61 -4.86 -4.45
N LEU A 21 -8.21 -5.92 -4.99
CA LEU A 21 -8.18 -6.22 -6.42
C LEU A 21 -9.09 -5.23 -7.17
N PRO A 22 -8.59 -4.51 -8.19
CA PRO A 22 -9.43 -3.70 -9.04
C PRO A 22 -10.49 -4.58 -9.73
N PRO A 23 -11.74 -4.12 -9.89
CA PRO A 23 -12.80 -4.91 -10.52
C PRO A 23 -12.54 -5.25 -12.01
N TRP A 24 -11.52 -4.63 -12.61
CA TRP A 24 -11.12 -4.76 -14.01
C TRP A 24 -9.71 -5.35 -14.21
N GLY A 25 -8.94 -5.56 -13.14
CA GLY A 25 -7.54 -5.99 -13.22
C GLY A 25 -7.38 -7.48 -12.92
N ASP A 26 -6.35 -8.10 -13.49
CA ASP A 26 -5.89 -9.40 -13.02
C ASP A 26 -4.88 -9.24 -11.85
N LEU A 27 -4.51 -10.36 -11.22
CA LEU A 27 -3.57 -10.33 -10.10
C LEU A 27 -2.21 -9.75 -10.50
N LEU A 28 -1.74 -10.02 -11.72
CA LEU A 28 -0.42 -9.57 -12.16
C LEU A 28 -0.38 -8.05 -12.29
N ASP A 29 -1.37 -7.48 -12.99
CA ASP A 29 -1.51 -6.03 -13.12
C ASP A 29 -1.62 -5.36 -11.73
N THR A 30 -2.31 -6.02 -10.80
CA THR A 30 -2.44 -5.51 -9.43
C THR A 30 -1.11 -5.57 -8.66
N LEU A 31 -0.29 -6.60 -8.89
CA LEU A 31 1.02 -6.69 -8.24
C LEU A 31 2.00 -5.63 -8.78
N ASP A 32 1.88 -5.21 -10.03
CA ASP A 32 2.70 -4.11 -10.58
C ASP A 32 2.39 -2.77 -9.88
N LEU A 33 1.18 -2.59 -9.36
CA LEU A 33 0.82 -1.41 -8.57
C LEU A 33 1.56 -1.32 -7.23
N LEU A 34 2.25 -2.37 -6.77
CA LEU A 34 3.09 -2.34 -5.57
C LEU A 34 4.30 -1.38 -5.69
N GLN A 35 4.55 -0.83 -6.88
CA GLN A 35 5.46 0.30 -7.07
C GLN A 35 4.96 1.58 -6.39
N TYR A 36 3.67 1.67 -6.08
CA TYR A 36 3.06 2.74 -5.29
C TYR A 36 2.84 2.25 -3.85
N ARG A 37 2.96 3.16 -2.87
CA ARG A 37 2.55 2.88 -1.50
C ARG A 37 1.10 2.45 -1.46
N GLY A 38 0.81 1.43 -0.66
CA GLY A 38 -0.56 0.94 -0.52
C GLY A 38 -1.12 0.35 -1.82
N SER A 39 -0.26 0.00 -2.80
CA SER A 39 -0.70 -0.42 -4.13
C SER A 39 -1.57 0.62 -4.87
N GLY A 40 -1.33 1.91 -4.62
CA GLY A 40 -2.09 3.02 -5.18
C GLY A 40 -3.32 3.42 -4.37
N TRP A 41 -3.58 2.75 -3.23
CA TRP A 41 -4.62 3.15 -2.29
C TRP A 41 -4.06 4.08 -1.21
N ASP A 42 -4.59 5.31 -1.17
CA ASP A 42 -4.15 6.34 -0.21
C ASP A 42 -4.43 6.02 1.27
N TYR A 43 -5.20 4.97 1.57
CA TYR A 43 -5.57 4.57 2.94
C TYR A 43 -4.96 3.25 3.41
N MET A 44 -4.13 2.61 2.57
CA MET A 44 -3.44 1.36 2.90
C MET A 44 -2.02 1.65 3.40
N TRP A 45 -1.89 1.72 4.72
CA TRP A 45 -0.68 2.15 5.43
C TRP A 45 0.18 0.99 5.95
N SER A 46 -0.30 -0.24 5.90
CA SER A 46 0.45 -1.44 6.30
C SER A 46 0.36 -2.57 5.29
N SER A 47 1.39 -3.43 5.31
CA SER A 47 1.46 -4.64 4.51
C SER A 47 0.31 -5.62 4.78
N SER A 48 -0.14 -5.72 6.04
CA SER A 48 -1.30 -6.55 6.44
C SER A 48 -2.65 -6.04 5.94
N GLN A 49 -2.74 -4.80 5.46
CA GLN A 49 -3.96 -4.29 4.83
C GLN A 49 -4.08 -4.69 3.35
N LEU A 50 -2.96 -5.05 2.71
CA LEU A 50 -2.93 -5.50 1.31
C LEU A 50 -2.90 -7.02 1.17
N PHE A 51 -2.31 -7.70 2.16
CA PHE A 51 -2.09 -9.14 2.08
C PHE A 51 -2.57 -9.87 3.32
N ASP A 52 -3.16 -11.04 3.11
CA ASP A 52 -3.42 -12.02 4.15
C ASP A 52 -2.36 -13.13 4.08
N VAL A 53 -1.87 -13.58 5.23
CA VAL A 53 -1.07 -14.81 5.35
C VAL A 53 -1.88 -15.80 6.16
N VAL A 54 -2.18 -16.96 5.59
CA VAL A 54 -3.09 -17.95 6.17
C VAL A 54 -2.57 -19.37 5.98
N ALA A 55 -2.83 -20.27 6.93
CA ALA A 55 -2.56 -21.68 6.77
C ALA A 55 -3.58 -22.33 5.81
N ALA A 56 -3.09 -23.07 4.82
CA ALA A 56 -3.89 -23.86 3.90
C ALA A 56 -4.32 -25.18 4.53
N GLY A 57 -5.63 -25.38 4.61
CA GLY A 57 -6.26 -26.66 4.83
C GLY A 57 -6.53 -27.38 3.50
N LYS A 58 -7.76 -27.87 3.32
CA LYS A 58 -8.14 -28.64 2.12
C LYS A 58 -8.03 -27.80 0.84
N VAL A 59 -7.13 -28.20 -0.06
CA VAL A 59 -6.91 -27.56 -1.37
C VAL A 59 -7.73 -28.26 -2.47
N THR A 60 -8.30 -27.47 -3.39
CA THR A 60 -8.94 -27.94 -4.63
C THR A 60 -8.39 -27.17 -5.85
N ALA A 61 -8.87 -27.50 -7.05
CA ALA A 61 -8.36 -26.90 -8.29
C ALA A 61 -8.44 -25.36 -8.32
N LYS A 62 -9.52 -24.75 -7.80
CA LYS A 62 -9.76 -23.29 -7.86
C LYS A 62 -9.74 -22.57 -6.52
N THR A 63 -9.77 -23.30 -5.42
CA THR A 63 -9.95 -22.73 -4.07
C THR A 63 -9.22 -23.57 -3.03
N PHE A 64 -9.09 -23.05 -1.82
CA PHE A 64 -8.70 -23.84 -0.66
C PHE A 64 -9.50 -23.40 0.57
N LYS A 65 -9.57 -24.26 1.59
CA LYS A 65 -10.04 -23.88 2.92
C LYS A 65 -8.85 -23.45 3.76
N THR A 66 -9.03 -22.41 4.55
CA THR A 66 -8.06 -22.00 5.58
C THR A 66 -8.32 -22.76 6.89
N SER A 67 -7.39 -22.68 7.84
CA SER A 67 -7.51 -23.31 9.16
C SER A 67 -8.73 -22.83 9.96
N ASP A 68 -9.19 -21.59 9.75
CA ASP A 68 -10.41 -21.05 10.37
C ASP A 68 -11.71 -21.48 9.65
N GLY A 69 -11.60 -22.33 8.62
CA GLY A 69 -12.70 -22.87 7.86
C GLY A 69 -13.18 -21.99 6.70
N LYS A 70 -12.65 -20.77 6.53
CA LYS A 70 -13.02 -19.90 5.40
C LYS A 70 -12.49 -20.44 4.08
N ARG A 71 -13.33 -20.34 3.04
CA ARG A 71 -12.93 -20.68 1.68
C ARG A 71 -12.28 -19.47 1.02
N ARG A 72 -11.10 -19.65 0.43
CA ARG A 72 -10.36 -18.62 -0.29
C ARG A 72 -10.13 -19.04 -1.74
N SER A 73 -10.06 -18.03 -2.61
CA SER A 73 -9.76 -18.19 -4.03
C SER A 73 -8.28 -18.48 -4.25
N ARG A 74 -7.94 -19.35 -5.22
CA ARG A 74 -6.55 -19.50 -5.66
C ARG A 74 -6.11 -18.40 -6.62
N PHE A 75 -7.04 -17.60 -7.14
CA PHE A 75 -6.76 -16.52 -8.07
C PHE A 75 -6.02 -15.34 -7.42
N SER A 76 -6.17 -15.15 -6.11
CA SER A 76 -5.49 -14.08 -5.37
C SER A 76 -4.21 -14.56 -4.66
N VAL A 77 -3.77 -15.80 -4.90
CA VAL A 77 -2.57 -16.35 -4.26
C VAL A 77 -1.32 -15.81 -4.94
N VAL A 78 -0.47 -15.18 -4.13
CA VAL A 78 0.79 -14.57 -4.58
C VAL A 78 1.96 -15.51 -4.32
N ALA A 79 1.99 -16.17 -3.16
CA ALA A 79 3.08 -17.06 -2.78
C ALA A 79 2.62 -18.12 -1.77
N THR A 80 3.44 -19.17 -1.63
CA THR A 80 3.28 -20.21 -0.59
C THR A 80 4.64 -20.52 0.04
N ALA A 81 4.64 -20.94 1.30
CA ALA A 81 5.83 -21.39 2.02
C ALA A 81 5.48 -22.39 3.12
N ARG A 82 6.48 -23.11 3.62
CA ARG A 82 6.30 -24.02 4.76
C ARG A 82 6.16 -23.29 6.10
N THR A 83 6.66 -22.06 6.19
CA THR A 83 6.61 -21.26 7.42
C THR A 83 5.88 -19.94 7.19
N GLU A 84 5.14 -19.50 8.21
CA GLU A 84 4.44 -18.21 8.17
C GLU A 84 5.41 -17.03 8.06
N GLY A 85 6.55 -17.13 8.75
CA GLY A 85 7.56 -16.07 8.82
C GLY A 85 8.15 -15.71 7.46
N GLU A 86 8.37 -16.70 6.57
CA GLU A 86 8.86 -16.46 5.21
C GLU A 86 7.89 -15.59 4.40
N LEU A 87 6.58 -15.85 4.53
CA LEU A 87 5.56 -15.09 3.83
C LEU A 87 5.33 -13.71 4.44
N ILE A 88 5.42 -13.58 5.77
CA ILE A 88 5.40 -12.28 6.43
C ILE A 88 6.58 -11.42 5.96
N ALA A 89 7.79 -12.00 5.87
CA ALA A 89 8.96 -11.29 5.38
C ALA A 89 8.81 -10.87 3.91
N LEU A 90 8.29 -11.76 3.05
CA LEU A 90 8.00 -11.44 1.65
C LEU A 90 6.95 -10.33 1.53
N ARG A 91 5.86 -10.43 2.29
CA ARG A 91 4.78 -9.43 2.36
C ARG A 91 5.32 -8.05 2.70
N ASP A 92 6.12 -7.97 3.76
CA ASP A 92 6.68 -6.70 4.24
C ASP A 92 7.69 -6.15 3.24
N LYS A 93 8.49 -7.02 2.61
CA LYS A 93 9.39 -6.63 1.51
C LYS A 93 8.61 -6.05 0.32
N LEU A 94 7.55 -6.71 -0.15
CA LEU A 94 6.74 -6.22 -1.27
C LEU A 94 6.13 -4.85 -0.96
N PHE A 95 5.53 -4.68 0.22
CA PHE A 95 4.99 -3.39 0.66
C PHE A 95 6.07 -2.30 0.76
N SER A 96 7.28 -2.67 1.20
CA SER A 96 8.37 -1.71 1.37
C SER A 96 8.83 -1.07 0.06
N ILE A 97 8.68 -1.75 -1.08
CA ILE A 97 9.12 -1.27 -2.40
C ILE A 97 8.40 0.05 -2.73
N GLY A 98 7.06 0.03 -2.80
CA GLY A 98 6.29 1.23 -3.08
C GLY A 98 6.39 2.28 -1.99
N LYS A 99 6.49 1.86 -0.72
CA LYS A 99 6.70 2.81 0.39
C LYS A 99 7.99 3.62 0.21
N VAL A 100 9.10 2.96 -0.12
CA VAL A 100 10.42 3.58 -0.31
C VAL A 100 10.43 4.47 -1.55
N ALA A 101 9.80 4.04 -2.65
CA ALA A 101 9.66 4.83 -3.86
C ALA A 101 8.93 6.15 -3.57
N ASP A 102 7.75 6.08 -2.96
CA ASP A 102 6.95 7.26 -2.64
C ASP A 102 7.64 8.14 -1.58
N ASP A 103 8.29 7.56 -0.56
CA ASP A 103 9.07 8.32 0.43
C ASP A 103 10.22 9.12 -0.22
N ALA A 104 10.80 8.59 -1.30
CA ALA A 104 11.85 9.29 -2.06
C ALA A 104 11.25 10.42 -2.91
N ILE A 105 10.14 10.17 -3.60
CA ILE A 105 9.42 11.16 -4.41
C ILE A 105 8.94 12.31 -3.51
N ASP A 106 8.26 12.02 -2.40
CA ASP A 106 7.74 13.02 -1.47
C ASP A 106 8.85 13.92 -0.89
N ARG A 107 9.99 13.31 -0.56
CA ARG A 107 11.15 14.04 -0.06
C ARG A 107 11.69 15.01 -1.08
N GLU A 108 11.82 14.56 -2.33
CA GLU A 108 12.32 15.39 -3.41
C GLU A 108 11.31 16.49 -3.79
N ALA A 109 10.03 16.17 -3.87
CA ALA A 109 8.95 17.13 -4.09
C ALA A 109 8.94 18.21 -2.99
N ARG A 110 9.05 17.80 -1.71
CA ARG A 110 9.14 18.72 -0.57
C ARG A 110 10.39 19.61 -0.67
N ARG A 111 11.54 19.05 -1.07
CA ARG A 111 12.79 19.80 -1.25
C ARG A 111 12.62 20.90 -2.30
N LEU A 112 11.97 20.58 -3.42
CA LEU A 112 11.74 21.51 -4.52
C LEU A 112 10.71 22.60 -4.18
N ILE A 113 9.64 22.24 -3.46
CA ILE A 113 8.54 23.18 -3.16
C ILE A 113 8.79 24.05 -1.93
N ALA A 114 9.62 23.62 -0.96
CA ALA A 114 9.84 24.33 0.30
C ALA A 114 10.23 25.82 0.13
N PRO A 115 11.14 26.21 -0.81
CA PRO A 115 11.45 27.62 -1.04
C PRO A 115 10.25 28.42 -1.54
N PHE A 116 9.45 27.83 -2.44
CA PHE A 116 8.23 28.45 -2.96
C PHE A 116 7.19 28.62 -1.85
N GLU A 117 6.98 27.60 -1.01
CA GLU A 117 6.07 27.70 0.14
C GLU A 117 6.48 28.81 1.10
N ALA A 118 7.78 28.89 1.46
CA ALA A 118 8.29 29.89 2.38
C ALA A 118 8.03 31.31 1.88
N LYS A 119 8.39 31.59 0.61
CA LYS A 119 8.17 32.89 -0.03
C LYS A 119 6.69 33.24 -0.11
N THR A 120 5.86 32.27 -0.50
CA THR A 120 4.41 32.48 -0.66
C THR A 120 3.73 32.75 0.67
N ARG A 121 4.07 31.98 1.72
CA ARG A 121 3.55 32.19 3.08
C ARG A 121 4.01 33.51 3.69
N GLU A 122 5.26 33.92 3.46
CA GLU A 122 5.75 35.22 3.91
C GLU A 122 4.98 36.38 3.24
N ALA A 123 4.76 36.31 1.92
CA ALA A 123 3.98 37.30 1.20
C ALA A 123 2.52 37.36 1.68
N ALA A 124 1.89 36.21 1.90
CA ALA A 124 0.55 36.13 2.49
C ALA A 124 0.52 36.76 3.89
N ARG A 125 1.52 36.50 4.74
CA ARG A 125 1.65 37.11 6.07
C ARG A 125 1.75 38.64 5.99
N LYS A 126 2.52 39.19 5.03
CA LYS A 126 2.59 40.64 4.81
C LYS A 126 1.23 41.24 4.44
N LYS A 127 0.50 40.58 3.54
CA LYS A 127 -0.87 40.99 3.16
C LYS A 127 -1.83 40.97 4.34
N ILE A 128 -1.81 39.92 5.16
CA ILE A 128 -2.64 39.82 6.37
C ILE A 128 -2.33 40.97 7.34
N LYS A 129 -1.05 41.26 7.59
CA LYS A 129 -0.64 42.36 8.47
C LYS A 129 -1.12 43.72 7.95
N ALA A 130 -0.97 43.96 6.66
CA ALA A 130 -1.41 45.21 6.03
C ALA A 130 -2.94 45.37 6.05
N ALA A 131 -3.69 44.28 5.91
CA ALA A 131 -5.15 44.30 5.94
C ALA A 131 -5.74 44.55 7.34
N LEU A 132 -4.95 44.32 8.40
CA LEU A 132 -5.40 44.43 9.79
C LEU A 132 -4.53 45.43 10.58
N PRO A 133 -4.44 46.71 10.14
CA PRO A 133 -3.53 47.68 10.75
C PRO A 133 -3.91 48.00 12.20
N HIS A 134 -5.20 47.93 12.54
CA HIS A 134 -5.70 48.13 13.90
C HIS A 134 -5.29 47.02 14.88
N ILE A 135 -4.97 45.82 14.38
CA ILE A 135 -4.44 44.70 15.19
C ILE A 135 -2.90 44.74 15.19
N TYR A 136 -2.27 44.93 14.04
CA TYR A 136 -0.82 44.80 13.89
C TYR A 136 -0.04 46.13 14.02
N GLY A 137 -0.71 47.23 14.36
CA GLY A 137 -0.08 48.51 14.73
C GLY A 137 0.52 49.30 13.56
N GLY A 138 0.02 49.11 12.33
CA GLY A 138 0.47 49.89 11.17
C GLY A 138 -0.11 51.30 11.21
N ARG A 139 0.74 52.34 11.24
CA ARG A 139 0.30 53.74 11.08
C ARG A 139 -0.42 53.87 9.74
N SER A 140 -1.71 54.22 9.79
CA SER A 140 -2.51 54.76 8.70
C SER A 140 -1.91 56.07 8.19
#